data_AF-A0A2J0LI18-F1
#
_entry.id   AF-A0A2J0LI18-F1
#
_cell.length_a   1.000
_cell.length_b   1.000
_cell.length_c   1.000
_cell.angle_alpha   90.00
_cell.angle_beta   90.00
_cell.angle_gamma   90.00
#
_symmetry.space_group_name_H-M   'P 1'
#
loop_
_entity.id
_entity.type
_entity.pdbx_description
1 polymer ?
#
loop_
_entity_poly.entity_id
_entity_poly.type
_entity_poly.pdbx_seq_one_letter_code
_entity_poly.pdbx_strand_id
1 'polypeptide(L)' 'GKEGLVHVSELSDKFVKNAEDVVKIGDKVKVKLIKIDEMGRLNLSIKQALS' A
#
# COMPACT_ATOMS: atom_id res chain seq x y z
N GLY A 1 -5.04 -11.54 -12.00
CA GLY A 1 -5.04 -10.14 -11.55
C GLY A 1 -3.60 -9.67 -11.47
N LYS A 2 -3.31 -8.38 -11.65
CA LYS A 2 -1.96 -7.85 -11.42
C LYS A 2 -1.70 -7.74 -9.92
N GLU A 3 -0.57 -8.26 -9.47
CA GLU A 3 -0.13 -8.16 -8.09
C GLU A 3 0.54 -6.81 -7.85
N GLY A 4 0.19 -6.17 -6.73
CA GLY A 4 0.76 -4.90 -6.30
C GLY A 4 1.30 -5.01 -4.89
N LEU A 5 2.28 -4.17 -4.57
CA LEU A 5 2.95 -4.11 -3.29
C LEU A 5 2.75 -2.74 -2.68
N VAL A 6 2.40 -2.69 -1.39
CA VAL A 6 2.41 -1.47 -0.59
C VAL A 6 3.57 -1.57 0.37
N HIS A 7 4.44 -0.57 0.37
CA HIS A 7 5.52 -0.49 1.35
C HIS A 7 4.97 -0.14 2.73
N VAL A 8 5.57 -0.64 3.83
CA VAL A 8 5.08 -0.36 5.20
C VAL A 8 5.02 1.14 5.51
N SER A 9 5.96 1.92 4.96
CA SER A 9 5.98 3.38 5.10
C SER A 9 4.85 4.10 4.35
N GLU A 10 4.21 3.41 3.39
CA GLU A 10 3.10 3.91 2.59
C GLU A 10 1.73 3.47 3.12
N LEU A 11 1.69 2.72 4.23
CA LEU A 11 0.44 2.29 4.88
C LEU A 11 -0.24 3.45 5.64
N SER A 12 0.54 4.35 6.25
CA SER A 12 0.01 5.46 7.06
C SER A 12 1.02 6.59 7.22
N ASP A 13 0.56 7.80 7.54
CA ASP A 13 1.40 8.92 7.96
C ASP A 13 2.05 8.74 9.33
N LYS A 14 1.54 7.80 10.13
CA LYS A 14 2.06 7.49 11.47
C LYS A 14 3.12 6.40 11.39
N PHE A 15 3.95 6.30 12.43
CA PHE A 15 4.88 5.18 12.55
C PHE A 15 4.12 3.85 12.66
N VAL A 16 4.31 2.98 11.68
CA VAL A 16 3.70 1.65 11.64
C VAL A 16 4.78 0.62 11.98
N LYS A 17 4.59 -0.11 13.08
CA LYS A 17 5.49 -1.19 13.48
C LYS A 17 5.20 -2.48 12.72
N ASN A 18 3.93 -2.85 12.57
CA ASN A 18 3.50 -4.00 11.79
C ASN A 18 2.36 -3.59 10.85
N ALA A 19 2.36 -4.14 9.63
CA ALA A 19 1.29 -3.87 8.67
C ALA A 19 -0.09 -4.32 9.17
N GLU A 20 -0.12 -5.38 9.98
CA GLU A 20 -1.34 -5.96 10.56
C GLU A 20 -2.06 -5.01 11.53
N ASP A 21 -1.35 -4.04 12.11
CA ASP A 21 -1.95 -2.99 12.94
C ASP A 21 -2.79 -2.00 12.11
N VAL A 22 -2.53 -1.90 10.81
CA VAL A 22 -3.17 -0.93 9.91
C VAL A 22 -4.16 -1.60 8.96
N VAL A 23 -3.83 -2.79 8.48
CA VAL A 23 -4.64 -3.52 7.49
C VAL A 23 -4.84 -4.97 7.90
N LYS A 24 -6.02 -5.50 7.59
CA LYS A 24 -6.36 -6.91 7.84
C LYS A 24 -6.68 -7.62 6.54
N ILE A 25 -6.50 -8.95 6.54
CA ILE A 25 -6.88 -9.79 5.41
C ILE A 25 -8.40 -9.66 5.20
N GLY A 26 -8.81 -9.30 3.99
CA GLY A 26 -10.20 -9.06 3.62
C GLY A 26 -10.65 -7.60 3.71
N ASP A 27 -9.81 -6.70 4.20
CA ASP A 27 -10.12 -5.27 4.23
C ASP A 27 -10.11 -4.66 2.81
N LYS A 28 -11.06 -3.76 2.55
CA LYS A 28 -11.16 -3.03 1.28
C LYS A 28 -10.59 -1.63 1.47
N VAL A 29 -9.29 -1.52 1.26
CA VAL A 29 -8.57 -0.24 1.34
C VAL A 29 -8.49 0.45 -0.03
N LYS A 30 -8.52 1.78 -0.02
CA LYS A 30 -8.17 2.58 -1.19
C LYS A 30 -6.66 2.72 -1.27
N VAL A 31 -6.13 2.54 -2.48
CA VAL A 31 -4.71 2.66 -2.77
C VAL A 31 -4.52 3.52 -4.02
N LYS A 32 -3.39 4.23 -4.07
CA LYS A 32 -2.96 5.02 -5.21
C LYS A 32 -1.75 4.36 -5.84
N LEU A 33 -1.74 4.27 -7.17
CA LEU A 33 -0.57 3.81 -7.91
C LEU A 33 0.51 4.90 -7.83
N ILE A 34 1.69 4.54 -7.32
CA ILE A 34 2.85 5.44 -7.29
C ILE A 34 3.75 5.18 -8.49
N LYS A 35 4.12 3.91 -8.68
CA LYS A 35 5.14 3.53 -9.65
C LYS A 35 4.87 2.13 -10.16
N ILE A 36 5.31 1.86 -11.38
CA ILE A 36 5.40 0.51 -11.91
C ILE A 36 6.88 0.17 -11.99
N ASP A 37 7.27 -0.93 -11.38
CA ASP A 37 8.64 -1.41 -11.39
C ASP A 37 9.00 -2.04 -12.74
N GLU A 38 10.29 -2.23 -13.03
CA GLU A 38 10.77 -2.80 -14.30
C GLU A 38 10.27 -4.24 -14.51
N MET A 39 9.98 -4.96 -13.42
CA MET A 39 9.32 -6.27 -13.45
C MET A 39 7.80 -6.21 -13.67
N GLY A 40 7.23 -5.03 -13.90
CA GLY A 40 5.79 -4.83 -14.07
C GLY A 40 4.98 -4.88 -12.76
N ARG A 41 5.64 -4.85 -11.60
CA ARG A 41 5.00 -4.83 -10.28
C ARG A 41 4.45 -3.44 -9.98
N LEU A 42 3.22 -3.39 -9.46
CA LEU A 42 2.55 -2.13 -9.11
C LEU A 42 2.98 -1.72 -7.69
N ASN A 43 3.69 -0.61 -7.54
CA ASN A 43 3.93 0.02 -6.25
C ASN A 43 2.73 0.91 -5.91
N LEU A 44 2.12 0.62 -4.77
CA LEU A 44 0.87 1.19 -4.31
C LEU A 44 1.07 1.89 -2.96
N SER A 45 0.20 2.86 -2.66
CA SER A 45 0.21 3.56 -1.37
C SER A 45 -1.17 3.88 -0.88
N ILE A 46 -1.42 3.58 0.39
CA ILE A 46 -2.67 3.89 1.09
C ILE A 46 -2.64 5.34 1.52
N LYS A 47 -1.51 5.80 2.07
CA LYS A 47 -1.30 7.18 2.51
C LYS A 47 -1.64 8.20 1.43
N GLN A 48 -1.09 8.03 0.22
CA GLN A 48 -1.36 8.97 -0.88
C GLN A 48 -2.77 8.88 -1.46
N ALA A 49 -3.52 7.81 -1.16
CA ALA A 49 -4.91 7.67 -1.58
C ALA A 49 -5.89 8.40 -0.64
N LEU A 50 -5.45 8.70 0.58
CA LEU A 50 -6.22 9.41 1.61
C LEU A 50 -5.99 10.93 1.59
N SER A 51 -4.95 11.38 0.88
CA SER A 51 -4.66 12.79 0.61
C SER A 51 -5.34 13.29 -0.66
#